data_AF-A0A7J3XFM6-F1
#
_entry.id   AF-A0A7J3XFM6-F1
#
_cell.length_a   1.000
_cell.length_b   1.000
_cell.length_c   1.000
_cell.angle_alpha   90.00
_cell.angle_beta   90.00
_cell.angle_gamma   90.00
#
_symmetry.space_group_name_H-M   'P 1'
#
loop_
_entity.id
_entity.type
_entity.pdbx_description
1 polymer ?
#
loop_
_entity_poly.entity_id
_entity_poly.type
_entity_poly.pdbx_seq_one_letter_code
_entity_poly.pdbx_strand_id
1 'polypeptide(L)'
;MYYKTLRVKYFRPRTLEEAVDLLTKVRGSKVLAGGTDLLVDLKTGRVSAEALVDIGSIRELRGVEDLGDRVRVGAATKLQEIVESDVVARELPLLRRAVESMGSWQIRNLATIGGNLCNASPAADTAPPLLAYEAELVIVGPRGS
;
A
#
# COMPACT_ATOMS: atom_id res chain seq x y z
N MET A 1 6.50 27.93 -14.23
CA MET A 1 6.13 27.06 -13.11
C MET A 1 7.41 26.38 -12.60
N TYR A 2 8.02 26.91 -11.53
CA TYR A 2 9.24 26.32 -10.97
C TYR A 2 8.85 25.12 -10.12
N TYR A 3 9.16 23.90 -10.58
CA TYR A 3 9.03 22.71 -9.73
C TYR A 3 10.11 22.76 -8.66
N LYS A 4 9.72 22.85 -7.39
CA LYS A 4 10.65 22.71 -6.26
C LYS A 4 11.19 21.28 -6.27
N THR A 5 12.50 21.11 -6.47
CA THR A 5 13.12 19.79 -6.42
C THR A 5 12.95 19.20 -5.02
N LEU A 6 12.25 18.08 -4.92
CA LEU A 6 12.13 17.31 -3.68
C LEU A 6 13.48 16.71 -3.35
N ARG A 7 14.13 17.21 -2.28
CA ARG A 7 15.31 16.57 -1.69
C ARG A 7 14.85 15.72 -0.51
N VAL A 8 14.71 14.42 -0.75
CA VAL A 8 14.24 13.45 0.24
C VAL A 8 15.22 12.28 0.25
N LYS A 9 15.60 11.80 1.44
CA LYS A 9 16.39 10.57 1.55
C LYS A 9 15.53 9.40 1.12
N TYR A 10 16.11 8.40 0.46
CA TYR A 10 15.37 7.24 0.00
C TYR A 10 16.00 5.97 0.56
N PHE A 11 15.19 5.16 1.22
CA PHE A 11 15.55 3.87 1.78
C PHE A 11 14.67 2.80 1.15
N ARG A 12 15.26 1.65 0.84
CA ARG A 12 14.56 0.52 0.22
C ARG A 12 14.90 -0.78 0.95
N PRO A 13 14.33 -0.97 2.16
CA PRO A 13 14.55 -2.19 2.94
C PRO A 13 14.09 -3.44 2.19
N ARG A 14 14.65 -4.59 2.58
CA ARG A 14 14.28 -5.89 2.02
C ARG A 14 13.44 -6.73 2.98
N THR A 15 13.40 -6.36 4.26
CA THR A 15 12.62 -7.07 5.29
C THR A 15 11.72 -6.10 6.07
N LEU A 16 10.75 -6.66 6.78
CA LEU A 16 9.85 -5.91 7.66
C LEU A 16 10.62 -5.27 8.82
N GLU A 17 11.58 -6.00 9.40
CA GLU A 17 12.38 -5.53 10.53
C GLU A 17 13.21 -4.31 10.14
N GLU A 18 13.86 -4.34 8.97
CA GLU A 18 14.61 -3.19 8.43
C GLU A 18 13.68 -1.99 8.20
N ALA A 19 12.49 -2.22 7.67
CA ALA A 19 11.52 -1.16 7.42
C ALA A 19 11.04 -0.51 8.73
N VAL A 20 10.68 -1.33 9.73
CA VAL A 20 10.27 -0.86 11.07
C VAL A 20 11.41 -0.11 11.76
N ASP A 21 12.64 -0.59 11.66
CA ASP A 21 13.82 0.05 12.23
C ASP A 21 14.05 1.44 11.61
N LEU A 22 13.99 1.54 10.28
CA LEU A 22 14.09 2.79 9.55
C LEU A 22 12.97 3.77 9.92
N LEU A 23 11.72 3.31 9.96
CA LEU A 23 10.57 4.13 10.33
C LEU A 23 10.66 4.64 11.77
N THR A 24 11.30 3.88 12.66
CA THR A 24 11.50 4.25 14.06
C THR A 24 12.66 5.23 14.24
N LYS A 25 13.78 5.01 13.55
CA LYS A 25 15.02 5.81 13.72
C LYS A 25 15.05 7.07 12.87
N VAL A 26 14.43 7.06 11.69
CA VAL A 26 14.48 8.18 10.75
C VAL A 26 13.26 9.07 10.95
N ARG A 27 13.45 10.19 11.66
CA ARG A 27 12.42 11.22 11.83
C ARG A 27 11.98 11.79 10.48
N GLY A 28 10.71 12.17 10.39
CA GLY A 28 10.13 12.73 9.17
C GLY A 28 10.06 11.73 8.00
N SER A 29 10.28 10.43 8.26
CA SER A 29 10.12 9.39 7.25
C SER A 29 8.63 9.14 6.93
N LYS A 30 8.36 8.77 5.68
CA LYS A 30 7.04 8.32 5.20
C LYS A 30 7.20 6.99 4.49
N VAL A 31 6.23 6.09 4.68
CA VAL A 31 6.16 4.82 3.94
C VAL A 31 5.81 5.12 2.48
N LEU A 32 6.64 4.64 1.55
CA LEU A 32 6.35 4.64 0.13
C LEU A 32 5.91 3.24 -0.30
N ALA A 33 4.62 3.09 -0.62
CA ALA A 33 4.09 1.91 -1.28
C ALA A 33 4.02 2.16 -2.79
N GLY A 34 2.82 2.21 -3.38
CA GLY A 34 2.63 2.54 -4.80
C GLY A 34 2.93 3.98 -5.21
N GLY A 35 2.93 4.91 -4.24
CA GLY A 35 3.29 6.32 -4.46
C GLY A 35 2.28 7.17 -5.23
N THR A 36 1.13 6.63 -5.64
CA THR A 36 0.11 7.32 -6.47
C THR A 36 -0.48 8.56 -5.79
N ASP A 37 -0.61 8.53 -4.47
CA ASP A 37 -1.08 9.67 -3.68
C ASP A 37 0.09 10.41 -3.03
N LEU A 38 0.95 9.70 -2.29
CA LEU A 38 2.05 10.31 -1.53
C LEU A 38 2.99 11.17 -2.40
N LEU A 39 3.37 10.71 -3.60
CA LEU A 39 4.27 11.49 -4.45
C LEU A 39 3.58 12.73 -5.04
N VAL A 40 2.28 12.66 -5.30
CA VAL A 40 1.48 13.83 -5.73
C VAL A 40 1.36 14.83 -4.59
N ASP A 41 1.11 14.36 -3.37
CA ASP A 41 1.02 15.21 -2.18
C ASP A 41 2.35 15.89 -1.85
N LEU A 42 3.47 15.18 -2.00
CA LEU A 42 4.81 15.76 -1.86
C LEU A 42 5.08 16.81 -2.93
N LYS A 43 4.70 16.53 -4.19
CA LYS A 43 4.90 17.45 -5.32
C LYS A 43 4.06 18.72 -5.19
N THR A 44 2.85 18.62 -4.64
CA THR A 44 1.94 19.75 -4.42
C THR A 44 2.18 20.46 -3.09
N GLY A 45 3.04 19.90 -2.23
CA GLY A 45 3.35 20.47 -0.91
C GLY A 45 2.26 20.25 0.13
N ARG A 46 1.26 19.37 -0.13
CA ARG A 46 0.24 18.98 0.85
C ARG A 46 0.86 18.24 2.03
N VAL A 47 1.91 17.47 1.77
CA VAL A 47 2.71 16.80 2.80
C VAL A 47 4.20 17.05 2.57
N SER A 48 5.00 16.88 3.61
CA SER A 48 6.46 16.90 3.54
C SER A 48 7.03 15.60 4.10
N ALA A 49 8.17 15.17 3.57
CA ALA A 49 8.94 14.04 4.07
C ALA A 49 10.43 14.37 4.02
N GLU A 50 11.17 14.00 5.06
CA GLU A 50 12.64 14.04 5.07
C GLU A 50 13.24 12.75 4.49
N ALA A 51 12.49 11.66 4.60
CA ALA A 51 12.86 10.36 4.06
C ALA A 51 11.64 9.59 3.53
N LEU A 52 11.87 8.74 2.52
CA LEU A 52 10.93 7.73 2.06
C LEU A 52 11.48 6.35 2.39
N VAL A 53 10.64 5.49 2.96
CA VAL A 53 10.91 4.08 3.20
C VAL A 53 10.06 3.28 2.24
N ASP A 54 10.66 2.82 1.15
CA ASP A 54 10.00 2.07 0.09
C ASP A 54 9.84 0.59 0.47
N ILE A 55 8.60 0.17 0.67
CA ILE A 55 8.25 -1.19 1.09
C ILE A 55 8.02 -2.15 -0.09
N GLY A 56 8.09 -1.67 -1.34
CA GLY A 56 7.78 -2.46 -2.53
C GLY A 56 8.75 -3.62 -2.80
N SER A 57 9.90 -3.65 -2.13
CA SER A 57 10.87 -4.75 -2.20
C SER A 57 10.66 -5.85 -1.16
N ILE A 58 9.80 -5.64 -0.16
CA ILE A 58 9.56 -6.59 0.92
C ILE A 58 8.61 -7.66 0.41
N ARG A 59 9.08 -8.90 0.29
CA ARG A 59 8.35 -9.98 -0.38
C ARG A 59 7.12 -10.41 0.43
N GLU A 60 7.25 -10.39 1.74
CA GLU A 60 6.23 -10.74 2.72
C GLU A 60 4.98 -9.85 2.60
N LEU A 61 5.16 -8.61 2.12
CA LEU A 61 4.08 -7.65 1.89
C LEU A 61 3.40 -7.79 0.53
N ARG A 62 3.76 -8.78 -0.30
CA ARG A 62 3.21 -8.94 -1.65
C ARG A 62 2.41 -10.23 -1.79
N GLY A 63 1.47 -10.19 -2.73
CA GLY A 63 0.74 -11.35 -3.21
C GLY A 63 -0.59 -11.59 -2.50
N VAL A 64 -1.33 -12.53 -3.08
CA VAL A 64 -2.58 -13.07 -2.57
C VAL A 64 -2.35 -14.55 -2.30
N GLU A 65 -2.72 -15.01 -1.12
CA GLU A 65 -2.57 -16.41 -0.71
C GLU A 65 -3.88 -16.91 -0.12
N ASP A 66 -4.34 -18.05 -0.61
CA ASP A 66 -5.50 -18.77 -0.09
C ASP A 66 -5.03 -19.69 1.03
N LEU A 67 -5.48 -19.42 2.27
CA LEU A 67 -5.16 -20.22 3.45
C LEU A 67 -6.29 -21.23 3.78
N GLY A 68 -7.31 -21.35 2.92
CA GLY A 68 -8.46 -22.23 3.08
C GLY A 68 -9.59 -21.59 3.90
N ASP A 69 -9.31 -21.12 5.12
CA ASP A 69 -10.29 -20.43 5.98
C ASP A 69 -10.30 -18.91 5.80
N ARG A 70 -9.24 -18.36 5.21
CA ARG A 70 -9.09 -16.92 4.92
C ARG A 70 -8.19 -16.70 3.70
N VAL A 71 -8.30 -15.51 3.11
CA VAL A 71 -7.37 -15.05 2.07
C VAL A 71 -6.45 -13.99 2.67
N ARG A 72 -5.14 -14.23 2.60
CA ARG A 72 -4.13 -13.24 2.97
C ARG A 72 -3.79 -12.38 1.76
N VAL A 73 -3.89 -11.06 1.91
CA VAL A 73 -3.46 -10.10 0.89
C VAL A 73 -2.35 -9.22 1.47
N GLY A 74 -1.17 -9.26 0.85
CA GLY A 74 -0.05 -8.42 1.28
C GLY A 74 -0.31 -6.93 1.03
N ALA A 75 0.11 -6.06 1.96
CA ALA A 75 -0.16 -4.62 1.88
C ALA A 75 0.45 -3.92 0.64
N ALA A 76 1.56 -4.44 0.11
CA ALA A 76 2.23 -3.99 -1.10
C ALA A 76 1.75 -4.71 -2.38
N THR A 77 0.70 -5.53 -2.30
CA THR A 77 0.05 -6.12 -3.48
C THR A 77 -0.58 -5.03 -4.31
N LYS A 78 -0.25 -5.01 -5.60
CA LYS A 78 -0.77 -4.02 -6.54
C LYS A 78 -2.25 -4.26 -6.76
N LEU A 79 -2.98 -3.18 -6.97
CA LEU A 79 -4.41 -3.25 -7.27
C LEU A 79 -4.68 -4.05 -8.55
N GLN A 80 -3.80 -3.94 -9.56
CA GLN A 80 -3.93 -4.74 -10.77
C GLN A 80 -3.70 -6.24 -10.52
N GLU A 81 -2.77 -6.61 -9.64
CA GLU A 81 -2.56 -8.01 -9.23
C GLU A 81 -3.79 -8.59 -8.51
N ILE A 82 -4.55 -7.76 -7.78
CA ILE A 82 -5.82 -8.15 -7.14
C ILE A 82 -6.90 -8.43 -8.18
N VAL A 83 -7.01 -7.60 -9.22
CA VAL A 83 -7.97 -7.80 -10.31
C VAL A 83 -7.69 -9.10 -11.07
N GLU A 84 -6.42 -9.42 -11.28
CA GLU A 84 -5.98 -10.60 -12.04
C GLU A 84 -5.93 -11.90 -11.23
N SER A 85 -6.09 -11.82 -9.90
CA SER A 85 -6.00 -12.99 -9.03
C SER A 85 -7.24 -13.87 -9.14
N ASP A 86 -7.05 -15.14 -9.53
CA ASP A 86 -8.11 -16.16 -9.52
C ASP A 86 -8.67 -16.42 -8.11
N VAL A 87 -7.82 -16.32 -7.08
CA VAL A 87 -8.24 -16.44 -5.67
C VAL A 87 -9.19 -15.30 -5.31
N VAL A 88 -8.83 -14.05 -5.63
CA VAL A 88 -9.71 -12.90 -5.37
C VAL A 88 -11.00 -13.01 -6.20
N ALA A 89 -10.91 -13.45 -7.46
CA ALA A 89 -12.08 -13.61 -8.30
C ALA A 89 -13.11 -14.59 -7.73
N ARG A 90 -12.62 -15.69 -7.13
CA ARG A 90 -13.44 -16.75 -6.54
C ARG A 90 -13.94 -16.40 -5.14
N GLU A 91 -13.02 -16.00 -4.26
CA GLU A 91 -13.28 -15.85 -2.83
C GLU A 91 -13.69 -14.42 -2.42
N LEU A 92 -13.21 -13.40 -3.15
CA LEU A 92 -13.39 -11.99 -2.81
C LEU A 92 -13.95 -11.15 -3.98
N PRO A 93 -15.03 -11.57 -4.67
CA PRO A 93 -15.49 -10.94 -5.91
C PRO A 93 -15.87 -9.45 -5.73
N LEU A 94 -16.39 -9.06 -4.56
CA LEU A 94 -16.69 -7.64 -4.26
C LEU A 94 -15.42 -6.78 -4.26
N LEU A 95 -14.31 -7.28 -3.71
CA LEU A 95 -13.02 -6.57 -3.70
C LEU A 95 -12.51 -6.39 -5.13
N ARG A 96 -12.55 -7.46 -5.94
CA ARG A 96 -12.17 -7.39 -7.36
C ARG A 96 -12.97 -6.30 -8.09
N ARG A 97 -14.30 -6.30 -7.96
CA ARG A 97 -15.17 -5.33 -8.65
C ARG A 97 -14.90 -3.89 -8.23
N ALA A 98 -14.68 -3.65 -6.93
CA ALA A 98 -14.34 -2.33 -6.41
C ALA A 98 -13.00 -1.83 -6.99
N VAL A 99 -12.00 -2.71 -7.04
CA VAL A 99 -10.69 -2.37 -7.61
C VAL A 99 -10.76 -2.18 -9.13
N GLU A 100 -11.55 -2.97 -9.86
CA GLU A 100 -11.74 -2.81 -11.31
C GLU A 100 -12.31 -1.42 -11.66
N SER A 101 -13.18 -0.86 -10.81
CA SER A 101 -13.70 0.51 -10.97
C SER A 101 -12.71 1.63 -10.62
N MET A 102 -11.57 1.31 -9.99
CA MET A 102 -10.63 2.30 -9.49
C MET A 102 -9.63 2.77 -10.56
N GLY A 103 -9.69 4.07 -10.87
CA GLY A 103 -8.67 4.76 -11.66
C GLY A 103 -8.39 4.15 -13.05
N SER A 104 -7.23 4.47 -13.61
CA SER A 104 -6.76 3.85 -14.85
C SER A 104 -5.92 2.61 -14.56
N TRP A 105 -5.71 1.80 -15.59
CA TRP A 105 -4.78 0.66 -15.56
C TRP A 105 -3.39 1.07 -15.03
N GLN A 106 -2.90 2.25 -15.42
CA GLN A 106 -1.60 2.78 -14.99
C GLN A 106 -1.55 3.05 -13.48
N ILE A 107 -2.63 3.60 -12.92
CA ILE A 107 -2.73 3.81 -11.46
C ILE A 107 -2.77 2.46 -10.75
N ARG A 108 -3.59 1.50 -11.21
CA ARG A 108 -3.70 0.18 -10.57
C ARG A 108 -2.41 -0.65 -10.60
N ASN A 109 -1.55 -0.42 -11.59
CA ASN A 109 -0.23 -1.07 -11.69
C ASN A 109 0.82 -0.54 -10.71
N LEU A 110 0.52 0.58 -10.04
CA LEU A 110 1.39 1.19 -9.03
C LEU A 110 0.73 1.15 -7.65
N ALA A 111 -0.52 1.60 -7.55
CA ALA A 111 -1.28 1.62 -6.32
C ALA A 111 -1.35 0.22 -5.70
N THR A 112 -1.31 0.20 -4.38
CA THR A 112 -1.31 -1.02 -3.56
C THR A 112 -2.52 -1.00 -2.64
N ILE A 113 -3.05 -2.16 -2.27
CA ILE A 113 -4.20 -2.25 -1.34
C ILE A 113 -3.93 -1.58 0.01
N GLY A 114 -2.74 -1.80 0.60
CA GLY A 114 -2.35 -1.20 1.87
C GLY A 114 -2.17 0.31 1.74
N GLY A 115 -1.60 0.78 0.63
CA GLY A 115 -1.53 2.20 0.30
C GLY A 115 -2.92 2.86 0.19
N ASN A 116 -3.87 2.24 -0.51
CA ASN A 116 -5.24 2.77 -0.64
C ASN A 116 -5.94 2.88 0.73
N LEU A 117 -5.82 1.84 1.56
CA LEU A 117 -6.42 1.80 2.89
C LEU A 117 -5.76 2.80 3.86
N CYS A 118 -4.43 2.78 3.99
CA CYS A 118 -3.69 3.64 4.91
C CYS A 118 -3.68 5.12 4.51
N ASN A 119 -3.95 5.44 3.25
CA ASN A 119 -4.17 6.83 2.81
C ASN A 119 -5.40 7.45 3.49
N ALA A 120 -6.34 6.62 3.99
CA ALA A 120 -7.52 7.04 4.74
C ALA A 120 -8.38 8.10 4.02
N SER A 121 -8.42 8.04 2.68
CA SER A 121 -9.32 8.85 1.89
C SER A 121 -10.77 8.36 2.09
N PRO A 122 -11.76 9.23 2.28
CA PRO A 122 -13.17 8.83 2.29
C PRO A 122 -13.61 8.21 0.95
N ALA A 123 -12.85 8.42 -0.12
CA ALA A 123 -13.06 7.82 -1.44
C ALA A 123 -12.22 6.55 -1.66
N ALA A 124 -11.69 5.91 -0.62
CA ALA A 124 -10.90 4.69 -0.76
C ALA A 124 -11.77 3.51 -1.23
N ASP A 125 -11.53 3.03 -2.45
CA ASP A 125 -12.32 1.96 -3.07
C ASP A 125 -12.14 0.59 -2.41
N THR A 126 -10.97 0.31 -1.79
CA THR A 126 -10.74 -0.98 -1.14
C THR A 126 -11.33 -1.05 0.27
N ALA A 127 -11.63 0.08 0.90
CA ALA A 127 -12.11 0.09 2.28
C ALA A 127 -13.51 -0.52 2.46
N PRO A 128 -14.54 -0.19 1.65
CA PRO A 128 -15.86 -0.81 1.76
C PRO A 128 -15.89 -2.34 1.61
N PRO A 129 -15.26 -2.96 0.59
CA PRO A 129 -15.24 -4.41 0.50
C PRO A 129 -14.46 -5.06 1.65
N LEU A 130 -13.34 -4.48 2.07
CA LEU A 130 -12.59 -5.01 3.22
C LEU A 130 -13.42 -4.99 4.50
N LEU A 131 -14.18 -3.91 4.73
CA LEU A 131 -15.10 -3.84 5.86
C LEU A 131 -16.22 -4.88 5.77
N ALA A 132 -16.82 -5.05 4.58
CA ALA A 132 -17.89 -6.03 4.37
C ALA A 132 -17.43 -7.49 4.55
N TYR A 133 -16.15 -7.78 4.28
CA TYR A 133 -15.53 -9.08 4.54
C TYR A 133 -14.97 -9.23 5.96
N GLU A 134 -15.18 -8.23 6.84
CA GLU A 134 -14.64 -8.22 8.20
C GLU A 134 -13.12 -8.44 8.22
N ALA A 135 -12.42 -7.85 7.25
CA ALA A 135 -10.99 -8.07 7.08
C ALA A 135 -10.18 -7.64 8.31
N GLU A 136 -9.29 -8.51 8.76
CA GLU A 136 -8.35 -8.22 9.84
C GLU A 136 -7.05 -7.63 9.30
N LEU A 137 -6.51 -6.64 10.01
CA LEU A 137 -5.25 -6.00 9.66
C LEU A 137 -4.13 -6.46 10.59
N VAL A 138 -3.08 -7.03 10.02
CA VAL A 138 -1.84 -7.34 10.75
C VAL A 138 -0.91 -6.13 10.67
N ILE A 139 -0.60 -5.53 11.82
CA ILE A 139 0.21 -4.31 11.92
C ILE A 139 1.53 -4.63 12.61
N VAL A 140 2.63 -4.51 11.89
CA VAL A 140 3.97 -4.74 12.45
C VAL A 140 4.57 -3.42 12.92
N GLY A 141 5.02 -3.38 14.17
CA GLY A 141 5.72 -2.25 14.77
C GLY A 141 6.94 -2.68 15.58
N PRO A 142 7.61 -1.74 16.27
CA PRO A 142 8.84 -2.03 17.03
C PRO A 142 8.61 -2.99 18.22
N ARG A 143 7.37 -3.31 18.56
CA ARG A 143 6.98 -4.25 19.62
C ARG A 143 6.42 -5.58 19.10
N GLY A 144 6.54 -5.85 17.80
CA GLY A 144 5.98 -7.04 17.14
C GLY A 144 4.74 -6.73 16.30
N SER A 145 4.05 -7.81 15.91
CA SER A 145 2.79 -7.83 15.15
C SER A 145 1.61 -8.21 16.01
#